data_AF-W2K0Z2-F1
#
_entry.id   AF-W2K0Z2-F1
#
_cell.length_a   1.000
_cell.length_b   1.000
_cell.length_c   1.000
_cell.angle_alpha   90.00
_cell.angle_beta   90.00
_cell.angle_gamma   90.00
#
_symmetry.space_group_name_H-M   'P 1'
#
loop_
_entity.id
_entity.type
_entity.pdbx_description
1 polymer ?
#
loop_
_entity_poly.entity_id
_entity_poly.type
_entity_poly.pdbx_seq_one_letter_code
_entity_poly.pdbx_strand_id
1 'polypeptide(L)'
;MKSLIGVNPISDRYVEGLNIMGRTAHCYHQIGRHETADKMLKKAIRLYEKYRGEFSESSSSVLNDRVVAKLDGASIPVLLGYVQLLASMKRDNEVVDMRQRVTQIVCDSMAIRSLETTVLDKFDDLVALNAIQKEHRRERDYDGHSM
;
A
#
# COMPACT_ATOMS: atom_id res chain seq x y z
N MET A 1 28.54 4.58 30.99
CA MET A 1 27.60 4.71 29.85
C MET A 1 26.71 3.48 29.83
N LYS A 2 25.40 3.64 30.10
CA LYS A 2 24.43 2.55 29.93
C LYS A 2 24.16 2.42 28.42
N SER A 3 24.45 1.27 27.84
CA SER A 3 24.14 0.99 26.44
C SER A 3 22.62 1.02 26.26
N LEU A 4 22.12 1.91 25.40
CA LEU A 4 20.72 2.01 24.99
C LEU A 4 20.31 0.82 24.10
N ILE A 5 20.51 -0.42 24.56
CA ILE A 5 20.18 -1.65 23.83
C ILE A 5 18.66 -1.93 23.80
N GLY A 6 17.84 -1.11 24.47
CA GLY A 6 16.40 -1.39 24.65
C GLY A 6 15.42 -0.44 23.97
N VAL A 7 15.86 0.62 23.29
CA VAL A 7 14.90 1.55 22.66
C VAL A 7 14.67 1.08 21.23
N ASN A 8 13.50 0.46 20.97
CA ASN A 8 13.05 0.19 19.60
C ASN A 8 13.22 1.47 18.78
N PRO A 9 13.99 1.44 17.68
CA PRO A 9 14.28 2.65 16.94
C PRO A 9 12.94 3.26 16.49
N ILE A 10 12.85 4.58 16.53
CA ILE A 10 11.64 5.34 16.16
C ILE A 10 11.08 4.87 14.80
N SER A 11 11.95 4.34 13.93
CA SER A 11 11.63 3.67 12.67
C SER A 11 10.60 2.54 12.77
N ASP A 12 10.63 1.71 13.81
CA ASP A 12 9.69 0.57 13.93
C ASP A 12 8.28 1.07 14.24
N ARG A 13 8.14 2.24 14.87
CA ARG A 13 6.83 2.89 15.07
C ARG A 13 6.23 3.37 13.75
N TYR A 14 7.06 3.83 12.81
CA TYR A 14 6.59 4.27 11.49
C TYR A 14 6.10 3.07 10.67
N VAL A 15 6.86 1.97 10.68
CA VAL A 15 6.47 0.69 10.08
C VAL A 15 5.14 0.21 10.64
N GLU A 16 5.00 0.18 11.97
CA GLU A 16 3.75 -0.25 12.60
C GLU A 16 2.58 0.69 12.30
N GLY A 17 2.84 2.00 12.24
CA GLY A 17 1.87 3.00 11.83
C GLY A 17 1.31 2.75 10.43
N LEU A 18 2.18 2.42 9.46
CA LEU A 18 1.76 2.06 8.11
C LEU A 18 0.90 0.80 8.09
N ASN A 19 1.31 -0.24 8.81
CA ASN A 19 0.56 -1.50 8.90
C ASN A 19 -0.85 -1.29 9.48
N ILE A 20 -0.95 -0.53 10.59
CA ILE A 20 -2.23 -0.23 11.23
C ILE A 20 -3.11 0.59 10.28
N MET A 21 -2.58 1.63 9.63
CA MET A 21 -3.37 2.44 8.70
C MET A 21 -3.85 1.62 7.49
N GLY A 22 -3.00 0.76 6.92
CA GLY A 22 -3.38 -0.11 5.80
C GLY A 22 -4.52 -1.07 6.18
N ARG A 23 -4.40 -1.75 7.32
CA ARG A 23 -5.45 -2.64 7.85
C ARG A 23 -6.74 -1.89 8.17
N THR A 24 -6.63 -0.72 8.79
CA THR A 24 -7.79 0.10 9.16
C THR A 24 -8.54 0.61 7.92
N ALA A 25 -7.80 1.06 6.90
CA ALA A 25 -8.39 1.45 5.63
C ALA A 25 -9.06 0.28 4.91
N HIS A 26 -8.47 -0.91 4.97
CA HIS A 26 -9.10 -2.13 4.45
C HIS A 26 -10.45 -2.40 5.14
N CYS A 27 -10.50 -2.32 6.47
CA CYS A 27 -11.77 -2.44 7.21
C CYS A 27 -12.79 -1.38 6.77
N TYR A 28 -12.39 -0.11 6.63
CA TYR A 28 -13.27 0.94 6.13
C TYR A 28 -13.81 0.64 4.73
N HIS A 29 -12.95 0.12 3.84
CA HIS A 29 -13.37 -0.26 2.50
C HIS A 29 -14.41 -1.39 2.53
N GLN A 30 -14.19 -2.43 3.34
CA GLN A 30 -15.12 -3.56 3.47
C GLN A 30 -16.51 -3.16 3.96
N ILE A 31 -16.60 -2.17 4.85
CA ILE A 31 -17.89 -1.66 5.36
C ILE A 31 -18.49 -0.54 4.48
N GLY A 32 -18.00 -0.38 3.24
CA GLY A 32 -18.53 0.61 2.27
C GLY A 32 -18.09 2.06 2.52
N ARG A 33 -17.25 2.32 3.52
CA ARG A 33 -16.74 3.68 3.84
C ARG A 33 -15.53 4.05 2.97
N HIS A 34 -15.73 4.00 1.65
CA HIS A 34 -14.66 4.18 0.65
C HIS A 34 -13.93 5.51 0.76
N GLU A 35 -14.61 6.62 1.03
CA GLU A 35 -13.95 7.92 1.23
C GLU A 35 -13.05 7.96 2.47
N THR A 36 -13.46 7.27 3.55
CA THR A 36 -12.64 7.19 4.77
C THR A 36 -11.40 6.35 4.52
N ALA A 37 -11.56 5.23 3.78
CA ALA A 37 -10.44 4.41 3.33
C ALA A 37 -9.47 5.20 2.44
N ASP A 38 -9.97 5.96 1.45
CA ASP A 38 -9.16 6.78 0.54
C ASP A 38 -8.33 7.82 1.30
N LYS A 39 -8.96 8.58 2.20
CA LYS A 39 -8.27 9.57 3.04
C LYS A 39 -7.18 8.91 3.89
N MET A 40 -7.45 7.73 4.45
CA MET A 40 -6.50 7.03 5.31
C MET A 40 -5.31 6.47 4.52
N LEU A 41 -5.55 5.87 3.35
CA LEU A 41 -4.50 5.35 2.48
C LEU A 41 -3.62 6.47 1.92
N LYS A 42 -4.21 7.59 1.47
CA LYS A 42 -3.45 8.79 1.07
C LYS A 42 -2.57 9.30 2.21
N LYS A 43 -3.08 9.32 3.45
CA LYS A 43 -2.30 9.72 4.62
C LYS A 43 -1.14 8.76 4.89
N ALA A 44 -1.38 7.45 4.83
CA ALA A 44 -0.34 6.43 5.01
C ALA A 44 0.77 6.56 3.95
N ILE A 45 0.38 6.74 2.68
CA ILE A 45 1.32 6.94 1.57
C ILE A 45 2.17 8.21 1.79
N ARG A 46 1.56 9.33 2.19
CA ARG A 46 2.30 10.58 2.50
C ARG A 46 3.28 10.43 3.66
N LEU A 47 2.89 9.68 4.69
CA LEU A 47 3.78 9.39 5.82
C LEU A 47 4.96 8.53 5.38
N TYR A 48 4.71 7.50 4.58
CA TYR A 48 5.76 6.69 3.99
C TYR A 48 6.75 7.54 3.17
N GLU A 49 6.27 8.38 2.26
CA GLU A 49 7.12 9.27 1.44
C GLU A 49 8.00 10.18 2.31
N LYS A 50 7.37 10.81 3.32
CA LYS A 50 8.07 11.72 4.23
C LYS A 50 9.21 10.99 4.95
N TYR A 51 8.92 9.86 5.59
CA TYR A 51 9.94 9.13 6.35
C TYR A 51 11.01 8.55 5.45
N ARG A 52 10.63 8.01 4.29
CA ARG A 52 11.60 7.50 3.32
C ARG A 52 12.57 8.61 2.87
N GLY A 53 12.08 9.82 2.63
CA GLY A 53 12.92 10.99 2.32
C GLY A 53 13.87 11.34 3.48
N GLU A 54 13.34 11.47 4.70
CA GLU A 54 14.13 11.79 5.90
C GLU A 54 15.29 10.79 6.12
N PHE A 55 15.03 9.48 5.97
CA PHE A 55 16.06 8.46 6.14
C PHE A 55 17.04 8.39 4.96
N SER A 56 16.61 8.75 3.75
CA SER A 56 17.48 8.77 2.55
C SER A 56 18.45 9.95 2.57
N GLU A 57 18.05 11.10 3.12
CA GLU A 57 18.90 12.31 3.20
C GLU A 57 19.85 12.30 4.41
N SER A 58 19.49 11.60 5.49
CA SER A 58 20.34 11.49 6.67
C SER A 58 21.63 10.72 6.33
N SER A 59 22.80 11.24 6.73
CA SER A 59 24.14 10.70 6.41
C SER A 59 24.13 9.17 6.40
N SER A 60 24.27 8.57 5.22
CA SER A 60 24.10 7.14 4.94
C SER A 60 24.81 6.30 6.01
N SER A 61 24.00 5.65 6.84
CA SER A 61 24.45 4.65 7.80
C SER A 61 23.72 3.35 7.48
N VAL A 62 24.37 2.20 7.69
CA VAL A 62 23.76 0.88 7.51
C VAL A 62 22.44 0.72 8.27
N LEU A 63 22.26 1.47 9.36
CA LEU A 63 21.01 1.52 10.11
C LEU A 63 19.87 2.21 9.33
N ASN A 64 20.17 3.30 8.61
CA ASN A 64 19.19 4.00 7.77
C ASN A 64 18.74 3.11 6.61
N ASP A 65 19.66 2.40 5.95
CA ASP A 65 19.33 1.49 4.84
C ASP A 65 18.39 0.37 5.31
N ARG A 66 18.64 -0.18 6.51
CA ARG A 66 17.77 -1.20 7.10
C ARG A 66 16.38 -0.66 7.46
N VAL A 67 16.30 0.59 7.89
CA VAL A 67 15.02 1.26 8.19
C VAL A 67 14.24 1.51 6.90
N VAL A 68 14.89 2.03 5.86
CA VAL A 68 14.28 2.23 4.53
C VAL A 68 13.77 0.90 3.99
N ALA A 69 14.55 -0.18 4.06
CA ALA A 69 14.12 -1.51 3.65
C ALA A 69 12.84 -1.99 4.36
N LYS A 70 12.75 -1.78 5.69
CA LYS A 70 11.55 -2.12 6.46
C LYS A 70 10.35 -1.25 6.06
N LEU A 71 10.56 0.05 5.86
CA LEU A 71 9.52 0.98 5.43
C LEU A 71 8.99 0.64 4.04
N ASP A 72 9.88 0.37 3.09
CA ASP A 72 9.55 -0.03 1.73
C ASP A 72 8.70 -1.31 1.74
N GLY A 73 9.11 -2.32 2.51
CA GLY A 73 8.32 -3.54 2.71
C GLY A 73 6.93 -3.30 3.33
N ALA A 74 6.84 -2.44 4.35
CA ALA A 74 5.58 -2.09 5.00
C ALA A 74 4.66 -1.23 4.12
N SER A 75 5.21 -0.53 3.13
CA SER A 75 4.44 0.25 2.17
C SER A 75 3.66 -0.62 1.17
N ILE A 76 4.19 -1.79 0.80
CA ILE A 76 3.57 -2.70 -0.19
C ILE A 76 2.09 -2.98 0.11
N PRO A 77 1.69 -3.46 1.31
CA PRO A 77 0.28 -3.73 1.59
C PRO A 77 -0.58 -2.46 1.57
N VAL A 78 -0.04 -1.29 1.91
CA VAL A 78 -0.75 -0.01 1.82
C VAL A 78 -1.00 0.35 0.35
N LEU A 79 0.01 0.21 -0.50
CA LEU A 79 -0.08 0.53 -1.93
C LEU A 79 -1.06 -0.42 -2.64
N LEU A 80 -0.94 -1.73 -2.40
CA LEU A 80 -1.85 -2.73 -2.98
C LEU A 80 -3.30 -2.56 -2.47
N GLY A 81 -3.47 -2.25 -1.18
CA GLY A 81 -4.78 -1.91 -0.63
C GLY A 81 -5.40 -0.67 -1.27
N TYR A 82 -4.56 0.30 -1.66
CA TYR A 82 -5.03 1.48 -2.37
C TYR A 82 -5.44 1.20 -3.81
N VAL A 83 -4.68 0.35 -4.51
CA VAL A 83 -5.03 -0.13 -5.85
C VAL A 83 -6.38 -0.84 -5.84
N GLN A 84 -6.60 -1.73 -4.87
CA GLN A 84 -7.87 -2.42 -4.70
C GLN A 84 -9.04 -1.42 -4.50
N LEU A 85 -8.84 -0.41 -3.67
CA LEU A 85 -9.84 0.65 -3.45
C LEU A 85 -10.10 1.43 -4.75
N LEU A 86 -9.06 1.89 -5.44
CA LEU A 86 -9.18 2.66 -6.68
C LEU A 86 -9.92 1.88 -7.76
N ALA A 87 -9.56 0.61 -7.96
CA ALA A 87 -10.24 -0.28 -8.90
C ALA A 87 -11.73 -0.44 -8.53
N SER A 88 -12.06 -0.53 -7.23
CA SER A 88 -13.46 -0.67 -6.78
C SER A 88 -14.30 0.58 -7.05
N MET A 89 -13.63 1.74 -7.06
CA MET A 89 -14.22 3.04 -7.31
C MET A 89 -14.16 3.46 -8.80
N LYS A 90 -13.64 2.60 -9.69
CA LYS A 90 -13.45 2.87 -11.13
C LYS A 90 -12.57 4.10 -11.40
N ARG A 91 -11.55 4.30 -10.58
CA ARG A 91 -10.59 5.41 -10.73
C ARG A 91 -9.40 4.93 -11.57
N ASP A 92 -9.69 4.51 -12.79
CA ASP A 92 -8.76 3.74 -13.64
C ASP A 92 -7.47 4.51 -13.95
N ASN A 93 -7.55 5.83 -14.18
CA ASN A 93 -6.38 6.68 -14.37
C ASN A 93 -5.43 6.63 -13.16
N GLU A 94 -5.98 6.64 -11.94
CA GLU A 94 -5.18 6.59 -10.72
C GLU A 94 -4.62 5.18 -10.45
N VAL A 95 -5.28 4.13 -10.96
CA VAL A 95 -4.71 2.77 -10.94
C VAL A 95 -3.44 2.73 -11.79
N VAL A 96 -3.43 3.34 -12.98
CA VAL A 96 -2.24 3.42 -13.83
C VAL A 96 -1.11 4.18 -13.13
N ASP A 97 -1.41 5.35 -12.56
CA ASP A 97 -0.44 6.14 -11.79
C ASP A 97 0.14 5.32 -10.62
N MET A 98 -0.73 4.58 -9.91
CA MET A 98 -0.31 3.71 -8.82
C MET A 98 0.57 2.54 -9.29
N ARG A 99 0.34 2.00 -10.49
CA ARG A 99 1.17 0.94 -11.05
C ARG A 99 2.60 1.42 -11.29
N GLN A 100 2.75 2.59 -11.91
CA GLN A 100 4.07 3.21 -12.11
C GLN A 100 4.78 3.43 -10.78
N ARG A 101 4.03 3.94 -9.79
CA ARG A 101 4.56 4.24 -8.47
C ARG A 101 5.01 3.00 -7.69
N VAL A 102 4.24 1.92 -7.72
CA VAL A 102 4.61 0.63 -7.10
C VAL A 102 5.88 0.08 -7.75
N THR A 103 5.94 0.11 -9.08
CA THR A 103 7.12 -0.33 -9.85
C THR A 103 8.36 0.44 -9.41
N GLN A 104 8.28 1.78 -9.36
CA GLN A 104 9.40 2.63 -8.96
C GLN A 104 9.91 2.31 -7.55
N ILE A 105 9.01 2.18 -6.57
CA ILE A 105 9.38 1.89 -5.18
C ILE A 105 10.13 0.56 -5.06
N VAL A 106 9.63 -0.47 -5.75
CA VAL A 106 10.22 -1.80 -5.73
C VAL A 106 11.59 -1.80 -6.42
N CYS A 107 11.71 -1.18 -7.60
CA CYS A 107 12.96 -1.12 -8.33
C CYS A 107 14.04 -0.34 -7.58
N ASP A 108 13.67 0.75 -6.90
CA ASP A 108 14.60 1.62 -6.16
C ASP A 108 15.13 0.98 -4.88
N SER A 109 14.44 -0.02 -4.35
CA SER A 109 14.77 -0.62 -3.06
C SER A 109 15.48 -1.97 -3.23
N MET A 110 16.77 -2.01 -2.94
CA MET A 110 17.55 -3.26 -3.02
C MET A 110 16.96 -4.40 -2.17
N ALA A 111 16.26 -4.08 -1.08
CA ALA A 111 15.71 -5.06 -0.16
C ALA A 111 14.45 -5.75 -0.69
N ILE A 112 13.64 -5.07 -1.50
CA ILE A 112 12.37 -5.61 -2.03
C ILE A 112 12.38 -5.79 -3.54
N ARG A 113 13.46 -5.43 -4.24
CA ARG A 113 13.60 -5.62 -5.69
C ARG A 113 13.39 -7.07 -6.12
N SER A 114 13.83 -8.04 -5.31
CA SER A 114 13.61 -9.47 -5.60
C SER A 114 12.12 -9.88 -5.58
N LEU A 115 11.24 -9.06 -5.00
CA LEU A 115 9.81 -9.30 -4.93
C LEU A 115 9.04 -8.64 -6.09
N GLU A 116 9.72 -8.02 -7.05
CA GLU A 116 9.08 -7.22 -8.09
C GLU A 116 7.99 -7.95 -8.85
N THR A 117 8.32 -9.09 -9.43
CA THR A 117 7.34 -9.92 -10.15
C THR A 117 6.16 -10.27 -9.26
N THR A 118 6.41 -10.69 -8.01
CA THR A 118 5.36 -11.07 -7.07
C THR A 118 4.44 -9.91 -6.70
N VAL A 119 4.99 -8.70 -6.55
CA VAL A 119 4.21 -7.51 -6.20
C VAL A 119 3.38 -7.03 -7.39
N LEU A 120 3.96 -7.05 -8.60
CA LEU A 120 3.27 -6.66 -9.83
C LEU A 120 2.20 -7.67 -10.24
N ASP A 121 2.44 -8.98 -10.08
CA ASP A 121 1.43 -10.00 -10.33
C ASP A 121 0.24 -9.81 -9.39
N LYS A 122 0.48 -9.59 -8.09
CA LYS A 122 -0.59 -9.28 -7.13
C LYS A 122 -1.34 -7.99 -7.45
N PHE A 123 -0.64 -6.99 -7.98
CA PHE A 123 -1.27 -5.75 -8.43
C PHE A 123 -2.26 -6.06 -9.55
N ASP A 124 -1.80 -6.76 -10.59
CA ASP A 124 -2.59 -7.05 -11.78
C ASP A 124 -3.77 -7.99 -11.43
N ASP A 125 -3.56 -8.98 -10.54
CA ASP A 125 -4.61 -9.84 -9.98
C ASP A 125 -5.72 -9.04 -9.26
N LEU A 126 -5.35 -8.06 -8.42
CA LEU A 126 -6.32 -7.24 -7.69
C LEU A 126 -7.18 -6.40 -8.62
N VAL A 127 -6.60 -5.88 -9.70
CA VAL A 127 -7.33 -5.14 -10.74
C VAL A 127 -8.29 -6.08 -11.48
N ALA A 128 -7.81 -7.26 -11.88
CA ALA A 128 -8.62 -8.27 -12.59
C ALA A 128 -9.79 -8.79 -11.74
N LEU A 129 -9.55 -9.11 -10.47
CA LEU A 129 -10.58 -9.57 -9.54
C LEU A 129 -11.73 -8.56 -9.41
N ASN A 130 -11.42 -7.27 -9.40
CA ASN A 130 -12.45 -6.24 -9.31
C ASN A 130 -13.30 -6.14 -10.59
N ALA A 131 -12.66 -6.32 -11.75
CA ALA A 131 -13.37 -6.38 -13.02
C ALA A 131 -14.36 -7.56 -13.05
N ILE A 132 -13.95 -8.74 -12.55
CA ILE A 132 -14.81 -9.93 -12.45
C ILE A 132 -15.97 -9.72 -11.46
N GLN A 133 -15.69 -9.23 -10.25
CA GLN A 133 -16.73 -9.01 -9.23
C GLN A 133 -17.83 -8.05 -9.69
N LYS A 134 -17.49 -7.11 -10.58
CA LYS A 134 -18.44 -6.18 -11.19
C LYS A 134 -19.37 -6.87 -12.17
N GLU A 135 -18.85 -7.79 -12.99
CA GLU A 135 -19.66 -8.52 -13.96
C GLU A 135 -20.70 -9.39 -13.23
N HIS A 136 -20.28 -10.11 -12.20
CA HIS A 136 -21.17 -10.92 -11.36
C HIS A 136 -22.20 -10.09 -10.57
N ARG A 137 -21.97 -8.80 -10.29
CA ARG A 137 -23.02 -7.93 -9.72
C ARG A 137 -24.06 -7.55 -10.78
N ARG A 138 -23.61 -7.20 -11.99
CA ARG A 138 -24.51 -6.83 -13.09
C ARG A 138 -25.43 -7.98 -13.48
N GLU A 139 -24.89 -9.19 -13.63
CA GLU A 139 -25.69 -10.38 -13.97
C GLU A 139 -26.80 -10.63 -12.93
N ARG A 140 -26.47 -10.53 -11.62
CA ARG A 140 -27.47 -10.68 -10.54
C ARG A 140 -28.53 -9.58 -10.54
N ASP A 141 -28.15 -8.34 -10.84
CA ASP A 141 -29.09 -7.22 -10.90
C ASP A 141 -30.04 -7.34 -12.12
N TYR A 142 -29.56 -7.90 -13.24
CA TYR A 142 -30.37 -8.19 -14.43
C TYR A 142 -31.36 -9.35 -14.20
N ASP A 143 -30.92 -10.42 -13.55
CA ASP A 143 -31.80 -11.56 -13.21
C ASP A 143 -32.90 -11.16 -12.21
N GLY A 144 -32.59 -10.23 -11.29
CA GLY A 144 -33.56 -9.71 -10.32
C GLY A 144 -34.63 -8.77 -10.89
N HIS A 145 -34.44 -8.23 -12.10
CA HIS A 145 -35.43 -7.38 -12.79
C HIS A 145 -36.29 -8.15 -13.81
N SER A 146 -36.02 -9.45 -14.01
CA SER A 146 -36.80 -10.33 -14.90
C SER A 146 -37.78 -11.26 -14.15
N MET A 147 -38.05 -11.00 -12.87
CA MET A 147 -39.09 -11.66 -12.06
C MET A 147 -40.22 -10.72 -11.69
#